data_AF-A0A6V7JH22-F1
#
_entry.id   AF-A0A6V7JH22-F1
#
_cell.length_a   1.000
_cell.length_b   1.000
_cell.length_c   1.000
_cell.angle_alpha   90.00
_cell.angle_beta   90.00
_cell.angle_gamma   90.00
#
_symmetry.space_group_name_H-M   'P 1'
#
loop_
_entity.id
_entity.type
_entity.pdbx_description
1 polymer ?
#
loop_
_entity_poly.entity_id
_entity_poly.type
_entity_poly.pdbx_seq_one_letter_code
_entity_poly.pdbx_strand_id
1 'polypeptide(L)'
;RQLGRLPIGTIMIPGTHNSGCYKHGDLSRKDAFQQYLLTQDRDVWTQLVHGIRYLDIRVGYYPPSIHNSTHPSEVNHISRFWVNHDVIRINPLSAVIKDVRNFLDVARGEVVIMDFH
;
A
#
# COMPACT_ATOMS: atom_id res chain seq x y z
N ARG A 1 -10.46 -13.67 -18.63
CA ARG A 1 -9.15 -13.01 -18.44
C ARG A 1 -8.13 -14.08 -18.03
N GLN A 2 -6.89 -14.03 -18.52
CA GLN A 2 -5.85 -15.05 -18.29
C GLN A 2 -4.56 -14.37 -17.79
N LEU A 3 -3.75 -15.09 -17.01
CA LEU A 3 -2.37 -14.74 -16.68
C LEU A 3 -1.46 -15.83 -17.26
N GLY A 4 -0.54 -15.41 -18.15
CA GLY A 4 0.18 -16.36 -18.99
C GLY A 4 -0.79 -17.20 -19.82
N ARG A 5 -0.78 -18.52 -19.60
CA ARG A 5 -1.65 -19.49 -20.31
C ARG A 5 -2.83 -19.98 -19.47
N LEU A 6 -2.97 -19.51 -18.24
CA LEU A 6 -3.97 -20.00 -17.29
C LEU A 6 -5.06 -18.93 -17.07
N PRO A 7 -6.35 -19.32 -17.06
CA PRO A 7 -7.41 -18.44 -16.58
C PRO A 7 -7.14 -17.94 -15.16
N ILE A 8 -7.48 -16.69 -14.87
CA ILE A 8 -7.16 -16.09 -13.56
C ILE A 8 -7.86 -16.82 -12.39
N GLY A 9 -9.06 -17.36 -12.64
CA GLY A 9 -9.84 -18.10 -11.65
C GLY A 9 -9.36 -19.54 -11.41
N THR A 10 -8.33 -20.00 -12.13
CA THR A 10 -7.78 -21.36 -11.98
C THR A 10 -6.37 -21.36 -11.38
N ILE A 11 -5.87 -20.21 -10.95
CA ILE A 11 -4.55 -20.07 -10.32
C ILE A 11 -4.71 -19.60 -8.88
N MET A 12 -3.82 -20.08 -8.02
CA MET A 12 -3.69 -19.61 -6.65
C MET A 12 -2.81 -18.37 -6.64
N ILE A 13 -3.38 -17.22 -6.24
CA ILE A 13 -2.66 -15.95 -6.11
C ILE A 13 -2.66 -15.55 -4.64
N PRO A 14 -1.52 -15.55 -3.94
CA PRO A 14 -1.47 -15.11 -2.56
C PRO A 14 -1.65 -13.58 -2.48
N GLY A 15 -2.44 -13.16 -1.50
CA GLY A 15 -2.74 -11.76 -1.24
C GLY A 15 -2.62 -11.39 0.23
N THR A 16 -2.53 -10.09 0.51
CA THR A 16 -2.53 -9.54 1.86
C THR A 16 -3.69 -8.56 2.04
N HIS A 17 -4.34 -8.61 3.20
CA HIS A 17 -5.41 -7.69 3.58
C HIS A 17 -4.82 -6.41 4.17
N ASN A 18 -5.32 -5.24 3.76
CA ASN A 18 -4.78 -3.94 4.18
C ASN A 18 -3.25 -3.86 4.00
N SER A 19 -2.74 -4.21 2.81
CA SER A 19 -1.31 -4.49 2.56
C SER A 19 -0.36 -3.35 2.94
N GLY A 20 -0.82 -2.10 2.89
CA GLY A 20 -0.02 -0.94 3.30
C GLY A 20 -0.06 -0.62 4.80
N CYS A 21 -0.71 -1.44 5.64
CA CYS A 21 -0.82 -1.25 7.08
C CYS A 21 0.32 -1.96 7.84
N TYR A 22 1.53 -1.43 7.67
CA TYR A 22 2.77 -1.86 8.35
C TYR A 22 3.48 -0.65 9.00
N LYS A 23 4.48 -0.93 9.83
CA LYS A 23 5.33 0.10 10.45
C LYS A 23 6.80 -0.29 10.33
N HIS A 24 7.67 0.69 10.08
CA HIS A 24 9.11 0.48 10.17
C HIS A 24 9.58 0.58 11.62
N GLY A 25 10.38 -0.40 12.06
CA GLY A 25 10.93 -0.48 13.42
C GLY A 25 10.05 -1.26 14.41
N ASP A 26 10.55 -1.40 15.64
CA ASP A 26 9.90 -2.22 16.66
C ASP A 26 8.62 -1.58 17.20
N LEU A 27 7.58 -2.41 17.40
CA LEU A 27 6.39 -2.00 18.15
C LEU A 27 6.74 -1.88 19.63
N SER A 28 6.56 -0.70 20.20
CA SER A 28 6.74 -0.53 21.64
C SER A 28 5.51 -1.06 22.38
N ARG A 29 5.66 -1.45 23.66
CA ARG A 29 4.51 -1.82 24.50
C ARG A 29 3.45 -0.71 24.64
N LYS A 30 3.76 0.55 24.31
CA LYS A 30 2.79 1.66 24.30
C LYS A 30 1.88 1.66 23.07
N ASP A 31 2.15 0.80 22.09
CA ASP A 31 1.44 0.71 20.82
C ASP A 31 0.30 -0.34 20.84
N ALA A 32 -0.34 -0.58 22.00
CA ALA A 32 -1.44 -1.55 22.11
C ALA A 32 -2.59 -1.28 21.12
N PHE A 33 -2.83 0.00 20.79
CA PHE A 33 -3.79 0.38 19.75
C PHE A 33 -3.31 0.03 18.33
N GLN A 34 -2.00 0.03 18.07
CA GLN A 34 -1.45 -0.33 16.77
C GLN A 34 -1.59 -1.82 16.45
N GLN A 35 -1.71 -2.68 17.47
CA GLN A 35 -2.01 -4.10 17.25
C GLN A 35 -3.36 -4.33 16.54
N TYR A 36 -4.29 -3.38 16.66
CA TYR A 36 -5.59 -3.43 15.98
C TYR A 36 -5.60 -2.70 14.63
N LEU A 37 -4.53 -1.95 14.30
CA LEU A 37 -4.43 -1.15 13.07
C LEU A 37 -3.50 -1.76 12.03
N LEU A 38 -2.44 -2.44 12.46
CA LEU A 38 -1.44 -3.03 11.58
C LEU A 38 -1.82 -4.47 11.26
N THR A 39 -1.90 -4.78 9.98
CA THR A 39 -2.21 -6.13 9.49
C THR A 39 -0.99 -6.82 8.91
N GLN A 40 0.09 -6.08 8.67
CA GLN A 40 1.33 -6.57 8.08
C GLN A 40 2.54 -6.20 8.94
N ASP A 41 3.47 -7.14 9.13
CA ASP A 41 4.76 -6.91 9.79
C ASP A 41 5.86 -6.47 8.79
N ARG A 42 5.58 -6.57 7.49
CA ARG A 42 6.51 -6.27 6.39
C ARG A 42 5.98 -5.18 5.47
N ASP A 43 6.90 -4.39 4.93
CA ASP A 43 6.58 -3.41 3.88
C ASP A 43 6.16 -4.09 2.56
N VAL A 44 5.59 -3.31 1.65
CA VAL A 44 5.03 -3.81 0.39
C VAL A 44 6.12 -4.44 -0.47
N TRP A 45 7.32 -3.84 -0.53
CA TRP A 45 8.45 -4.45 -1.21
C TRP A 45 8.72 -5.88 -0.71
N THR A 46 8.85 -6.06 0.60
CA THR A 46 9.15 -7.35 1.20
C THR A 46 8.01 -8.35 1.00
N GLN A 47 6.75 -7.91 1.09
CA GLN A 47 5.59 -8.75 0.76
C GLN A 47 5.69 -9.29 -0.68
N LEU A 48 6.02 -8.43 -1.65
CA LEU A 48 6.18 -8.81 -3.06
C LEU A 48 7.36 -9.78 -3.25
N VAL A 49 8.50 -9.54 -2.58
CA VAL A 49 9.66 -10.46 -2.61
C VAL A 49 9.29 -11.83 -2.02
N HIS A 50 8.43 -11.89 -1.01
CA HIS A 50 7.91 -13.14 -0.43
C HIS A 50 6.81 -13.82 -1.27
N GLY A 51 6.50 -13.31 -2.46
CA GLY A 51 5.60 -13.96 -3.40
C GLY A 51 4.16 -13.46 -3.37
N ILE A 52 3.82 -12.45 -2.56
CA ILE A 52 2.50 -11.80 -2.61
C ILE A 52 2.30 -11.14 -3.97
N ARG A 53 1.11 -11.29 -4.56
CA ARG A 53 0.76 -10.70 -5.87
C ARG A 53 -0.60 -10.02 -5.89
N TYR A 54 -1.37 -10.10 -4.81
CA TYR A 54 -2.61 -9.35 -4.63
C TYR A 54 -2.49 -8.42 -3.43
N LEU A 55 -2.62 -7.12 -3.64
CA LEU A 55 -2.51 -6.10 -2.60
C LEU A 55 -3.85 -5.39 -2.41
N ASP A 56 -4.42 -5.47 -1.21
CA ASP A 56 -5.59 -4.69 -0.78
C ASP A 56 -5.13 -3.34 -0.22
N ILE A 57 -5.40 -2.26 -0.95
CA ILE A 57 -4.96 -0.90 -0.63
C ILE A 57 -6.17 0.00 -0.40
N ARG A 58 -6.38 0.41 0.85
CA ARG A 58 -7.44 1.36 1.21
C ARG A 58 -6.93 2.78 1.17
N VAL A 59 -7.47 3.62 0.28
CA VAL A 59 -6.92 4.94 -0.02
C VAL A 59 -7.76 6.05 0.60
N GLY A 60 -7.12 6.92 1.38
CA GLY A 60 -7.69 8.19 1.85
C GLY A 60 -7.07 9.39 1.15
N TYR A 61 -7.90 10.36 0.77
CA TYR A 61 -7.45 11.68 0.27
C TYR A 61 -7.66 12.75 1.34
N TYR A 62 -6.60 13.53 1.61
CA TYR A 62 -6.60 14.56 2.64
C TYR A 62 -6.31 15.93 2.03
N PRO A 63 -7.33 16.80 1.84
CA PRO A 63 -7.14 18.11 1.27
C PRO A 63 -6.31 19.03 2.19
N PRO A 64 -5.67 20.08 1.66
CA PRO A 64 -4.96 21.07 2.45
C PRO A 64 -5.91 21.72 3.46
N SER A 65 -5.41 21.99 4.67
CA SER A 65 -6.14 22.83 5.61
C SER A 65 -6.28 24.24 5.02
N ILE A 66 -7.49 24.78 5.07
CA ILE A 66 -7.86 26.12 4.56
C ILE A 66 -6.93 27.21 5.15
N HIS A 67 -6.35 26.97 6.33
CA HIS A 67 -5.46 27.91 7.03
C HIS A 67 -3.99 27.91 6.59
N ASN A 68 -3.51 26.91 5.84
CA ASN A 68 -2.11 26.78 5.43
C ASN A 68 -1.95 26.84 3.90
N SER A 69 -2.61 27.80 3.27
CA SER A 69 -2.54 28.00 1.82
C SER A 69 -1.38 28.92 1.45
N THR A 70 -0.15 28.38 1.43
CA THR A 70 0.86 28.90 0.51
C THR A 70 0.45 28.55 -0.93
N HIS A 71 0.80 29.42 -1.88
CA HIS A 71 0.30 29.49 -3.25
C HIS A 71 -0.19 28.16 -3.89
N PRO A 72 -1.39 28.15 -4.54
CA PRO A 72 -1.98 26.94 -5.13
C PRO A 72 -1.16 26.25 -6.22
N SER A 73 -0.13 26.91 -6.76
CA SER A 73 0.61 26.49 -7.95
C SER A 73 1.74 25.47 -7.71
N GLU A 74 2.05 25.09 -6.46
CA GLU A 74 3.12 24.14 -6.14
C GLU A 74 2.69 22.97 -5.25
N VAL A 75 1.39 22.67 -5.16
CA VAL A 75 0.97 21.56 -4.28
C VAL A 75 1.13 20.23 -4.99
N ASN A 76 2.12 19.44 -4.56
CA ASN A 76 2.26 18.05 -4.97
C ASN A 76 1.03 17.25 -4.50
N HIS A 77 0.07 17.01 -5.40
CA HIS A 77 -1.18 16.31 -5.08
C HIS A 77 -0.97 14.86 -4.61
N ILE A 78 0.15 14.23 -4.95
CA ILE A 78 0.47 12.85 -4.56
C ILE A 78 0.68 12.73 -3.05
N SER A 79 1.20 13.77 -2.38
CA SER A 79 1.41 13.75 -0.93
C SER A 79 0.10 13.76 -0.12
N ARG A 80 -1.04 14.00 -0.79
CA ARG A 80 -2.37 14.02 -0.18
C ARG A 80 -3.02 12.65 -0.10
N PHE A 81 -2.47 11.63 -0.76
CA PHE A 81 -2.99 10.26 -0.73
C PHE A 81 -2.25 9.40 0.29
N TRP A 82 -3.03 8.73 1.13
CA TRP A 82 -2.54 7.86 2.20
C TRP A 82 -3.22 6.50 2.14
N VAL A 83 -2.51 5.47 2.59
CA VAL A 83 -3.11 4.19 2.96
C VAL A 83 -3.71 4.34 4.35
N ASN A 84 -4.96 3.93 4.48
CA ASN A 84 -5.70 3.97 5.73
C ASN A 84 -5.97 2.58 6.30
N HIS A 85 -6.12 2.50 7.61
CA HIS A 85 -6.94 1.48 8.27
C HIS A 85 -8.16 2.20 8.85
N ASP A 86 -9.34 1.98 8.24
CA ASP A 86 -10.56 2.76 8.49
C ASP A 86 -10.32 4.27 8.34
N VAL A 87 -10.45 5.05 9.41
CA VAL A 87 -10.27 6.52 9.42
C VAL A 87 -8.85 6.95 9.79
N ILE A 88 -7.94 6.00 10.03
CA ILE A 88 -6.59 6.28 10.51
C ILE A 88 -5.59 6.21 9.36
N ARG A 89 -4.81 7.29 9.18
CA ARG A 89 -3.68 7.34 8.23
C ARG A 89 -2.52 6.48 8.71
N ILE A 90 -2.03 5.58 7.87
CA ILE A 90 -0.92 4.68 8.20
C ILE A 90 0.35 5.06 7.42
N ASN A 91 0.39 4.79 6.12
CA ASN A 91 1.55 5.08 5.26
C ASN A 91 1.16 5.95 4.06
N PRO A 92 2.05 6.79 3.52
CA PRO A 92 1.79 7.49 2.26
C PRO A 92 1.54 6.49 1.11
N LEU A 93 0.53 6.74 0.28
CA LEU A 93 0.26 5.87 -0.89
C LEU A 93 1.45 5.84 -1.85
N SER A 94 2.18 6.96 -1.95
CA SER A 94 3.38 7.07 -2.77
C SER A 94 4.48 6.07 -2.41
N ALA A 95 4.59 5.69 -1.13
CA ALA A 95 5.55 4.66 -0.71
C ALA A 95 5.17 3.29 -1.29
N VAL A 96 3.90 2.90 -1.18
CA VAL A 96 3.37 1.64 -1.74
C VAL A 96 3.56 1.59 -3.25
N ILE A 97 3.18 2.65 -3.97
CA ILE A 97 3.33 2.70 -5.44
C ILE A 97 4.79 2.63 -5.85
N LYS A 98 5.69 3.28 -5.09
CA LYS A 98 7.14 3.21 -5.34
C LYS A 98 7.68 1.79 -5.15
N ASP A 99 7.26 1.08 -4.11
CA ASP A 99 7.66 -0.31 -3.87
C ASP A 99 7.19 -1.24 -4.99
N VAL A 100 5.92 -1.12 -5.41
CA VAL A 100 5.37 -1.89 -6.54
C VAL A 100 6.15 -1.61 -7.82
N ARG A 101 6.42 -0.34 -8.14
CA ARG A 101 7.21 0.03 -9.31
C ARG A 101 8.60 -0.58 -9.27
N ASN A 102 9.32 -0.39 -8.16
CA ASN A 102 10.67 -0.91 -8.02
C ASN A 102 10.68 -2.45 -8.16
N PHE A 103 9.66 -3.13 -7.63
CA PHE A 103 9.55 -4.58 -7.75
C PHE A 103 9.36 -5.00 -9.21
N LEU A 104 8.46 -4.34 -9.95
CA LEU A 104 8.22 -4.63 -11.36
C LEU A 104 9.44 -4.31 -12.25
N ASP A 105 10.26 -3.32 -11.85
CA ASP A 105 11.51 -3.00 -12.55
C ASP A 105 12.53 -4.16 -12.47
N VAL A 106 12.56 -4.89 -11.35
CA VAL A 106 13.49 -6.00 -11.12
C VAL A 106 12.90 -7.37 -11.51
N ALA A 107 11.63 -7.61 -11.25
CA ALA A 107 10.95 -8.90 -11.40
C ALA A 107 10.18 -8.96 -12.74
N ARG A 108 10.93 -9.01 -13.84
CA ARG A 108 10.34 -9.02 -15.20
C ARG A 108 9.41 -10.21 -15.41
N GLY A 109 8.23 -9.95 -15.95
CA GLY A 109 7.23 -10.97 -16.26
C GLY A 109 6.26 -11.30 -15.12
N GLU A 110 6.51 -10.75 -13.93
CA GLU A 110 5.55 -10.82 -12.82
C GLU A 110 4.40 -9.83 -13.01
N VAL A 111 3.26 -10.15 -12.41
CA VAL A 111 2.07 -9.28 -12.40
C VAL A 111 1.64 -9.04 -10.96
N VAL A 112 1.48 -7.78 -10.60
CA VAL A 112 0.91 -7.37 -9.31
C VAL A 112 -0.52 -6.88 -9.54
N ILE A 113 -1.47 -7.45 -8.81
CA ILE A 113 -2.87 -7.03 -8.78
C ILE A 113 -3.01 -6.07 -7.60
N MET A 114 -3.45 -4.85 -7.90
CA MET A 114 -3.74 -3.83 -6.90
C MET A 114 -5.25 -3.62 -6.83
N ASP A 115 -5.81 -3.86 -5.65
CA ASP A 115 -7.20 -3.61 -5.31
C ASP A 115 -7.28 -2.31 -4.51
N PHE A 116 -8.05 -1.35 -5.01
CA PHE A 116 -8.17 -0.02 -4.40
C PHE A 116 -9.58 0.16 -3.85
N HIS A 117 -9.67 0.39 -2.53
CA HIS A 117 -10.89 0.71 -1.80
C HIS A 117 -10.92 2.18 -1.36
#